data_AF-A0A933ZND2-F1
#
_entry.id   AF-A0A933ZND2-F1
#
_cell.length_a   1.000
_cell.length_b   1.000
_cell.length_c   1.000
_cell.angle_alpha   90.00
_cell.angle_beta   90.00
_cell.angle_gamma   90.00
#
_symmetry.space_group_name_H-M   'P 1'
#
loop_
_entity.id
_entity.type
_entity.pdbx_description
1 polymer ?
#
loop_
_entity_poly.entity_id
_entity_poly.type
_entity_poly.pdbx_seq_one_letter_code
_entity_poly.pdbx_strand_id
1 'polypeptide(L)'
;NPQNYQKGEFGDPGYPMVFVRPKFPAYLDAAQVKAFSDNVRTMAVCFNNVTKFPGDYNGGDPLGARSPAEVRKLTEMMIRSVAGDSAAAEFFNQKENHVYCAELAHLSTTAGSLFPLNKATWGSVVGDEVWAKFEAALGEHNSASATAFTKSNANPNIGKVSVTLAPETLKPVTDYAPAAIQAGLKDKLAFQPMTMSDIVEQFLRTSIPREKGGEALAPAQAAMMSQMKPGLLESMGMASAPETDPRRQAVEQLFDKMVAVVGQSHEDYASFRSALEPLLDQARQMTGPRGDGVGLFTPPSMFHVIAQGKQQGGLIGLEYVGHGLHYSMVKQPPM
;
A
#
# COMPACT_ATOMS: atom_id res chain seq x y z
N ASN A 1 -1.81 12.91 -7.65
CA ASN A 1 -0.70 12.05 -8.13
C ASN A 1 0.53 12.38 -7.27
N PRO A 2 1.27 11.38 -6.73
CA PRO A 2 2.51 11.60 -5.96
C PRO A 2 3.56 12.51 -6.61
N GLN A 3 3.55 12.62 -7.95
CA GLN A 3 4.43 13.49 -8.71
C GLN A 3 4.11 14.98 -8.54
N ASN A 4 2.86 15.37 -8.28
CA ASN A 4 2.48 16.79 -8.21
C ASN A 4 1.67 17.16 -6.96
N TYR A 5 1.31 16.18 -6.14
CA TYR A 5 0.67 16.41 -4.85
C TYR A 5 1.57 17.32 -4.01
N GLN A 6 1.00 18.43 -3.54
CA GLN A 6 1.70 19.46 -2.76
C GLN A 6 3.01 19.95 -3.42
N LYS A 7 3.07 20.01 -4.77
CA LYS A 7 4.28 20.37 -5.53
C LYS A 7 5.51 19.50 -5.20
N GLY A 8 5.29 18.27 -4.76
CA GLY A 8 6.36 17.38 -4.31
C GLY A 8 6.96 17.77 -2.96
N GLU A 9 6.28 18.62 -2.20
CA GLU A 9 6.56 18.97 -0.82
C GLU A 9 5.60 18.24 0.12
N PHE A 10 5.77 18.43 1.42
CA PHE A 10 5.01 17.72 2.45
C PHE A 10 4.16 18.68 3.29
N GLY A 11 2.87 18.35 3.39
CA GLY A 11 1.90 19.00 4.26
C GLY A 11 1.13 20.12 3.58
N ASP A 12 -0.18 20.18 3.83
CA ASP A 12 -0.98 21.37 3.59
C ASP A 12 -0.95 22.26 4.84
N PRO A 13 -1.16 23.58 4.71
CA PRO A 13 -1.41 24.43 5.85
C PRO A 13 -2.51 23.85 6.76
N GLY A 14 -2.18 23.63 8.03
CA GLY A 14 -3.12 23.07 9.00
C GLY A 14 -3.19 21.53 9.03
N TYR A 15 -2.44 20.83 8.20
CA TYR A 15 -2.43 19.36 8.17
C TYR A 15 -1.26 18.78 8.99
N PRO A 16 -1.51 18.11 10.12
CA PRO A 16 -0.47 17.40 10.84
C PRO A 16 -0.05 16.13 10.08
N MET A 17 1.25 15.88 10.03
CA MET A 17 1.83 14.73 9.33
C MET A 17 2.22 13.65 10.32
N VAL A 18 2.05 12.38 9.92
CA VAL A 18 2.53 11.22 10.68
C VAL A 18 3.73 10.64 9.94
N PHE A 19 4.85 10.48 10.64
CA PHE A 19 6.03 9.81 10.10
C PHE A 19 6.10 8.39 10.61
N VAL A 20 6.23 7.45 9.67
CA VAL A 20 6.46 6.03 9.94
C VAL A 20 7.72 5.59 9.19
N ARG A 21 8.40 4.57 9.69
CA ARG A 21 9.49 3.91 8.98
C ARG A 21 9.26 2.40 8.89
N PRO A 22 9.81 1.72 7.87
CA PRO A 22 9.77 0.26 7.77
C PRO A 22 10.41 -0.40 8.99
N LYS A 23 9.69 -1.33 9.60
CA LYS A 23 10.19 -2.22 10.64
C LYS A 23 10.46 -3.59 10.03
N PHE A 24 11.72 -3.84 9.70
CA PHE A 24 12.17 -5.09 9.10
C PHE A 24 12.17 -6.25 10.11
N PRO A 25 12.13 -7.52 9.63
CA PRO A 25 12.24 -8.69 10.48
C PRO A 25 13.53 -8.71 11.32
N ALA A 26 13.42 -9.21 12.56
CA ALA A 26 14.52 -9.24 13.52
C ALA A 26 15.68 -10.19 13.15
N TYR A 27 15.49 -11.06 12.15
CA TYR A 27 16.55 -11.94 11.65
C TYR A 27 17.52 -11.24 10.68
N LEU A 28 17.24 -9.99 10.29
CA LEU A 28 18.16 -9.20 9.48
C LEU A 28 19.16 -8.46 10.36
N ASP A 29 20.42 -8.39 9.90
CA ASP A 29 21.42 -7.53 10.51
C ASP A 29 21.27 -6.06 10.08
N ALA A 30 22.00 -5.15 10.75
CA ALA A 30 21.91 -3.71 10.49
C ALA A 30 22.34 -3.32 9.07
N ALA A 31 23.31 -4.04 8.48
CA ALA A 31 23.78 -3.76 7.12
C ALA A 31 22.72 -4.17 6.09
N GLN A 32 22.06 -5.31 6.30
CA GLN A 32 20.94 -5.79 5.49
C GLN A 32 19.75 -4.82 5.58
N VAL A 33 19.37 -4.39 6.80
CA VAL A 33 18.30 -3.41 7.00
C VAL A 33 18.58 -2.11 6.24
N LYS A 34 19.82 -1.60 6.30
CA LYS A 34 20.22 -0.42 5.52
C LYS A 34 20.10 -0.69 4.01
N ALA A 35 20.62 -1.82 3.53
CA ALA A 35 20.59 -2.16 2.11
C ALA A 35 19.16 -2.29 1.58
N PHE A 36 18.25 -2.94 2.32
CA PHE A 36 16.83 -2.99 1.95
C PHE A 36 16.17 -1.62 1.98
N SER A 37 16.49 -0.76 2.96
CA SER A 37 15.95 0.59 3.03
C SER A 37 16.37 1.44 1.82
N ASP A 38 17.65 1.37 1.43
CA ASP A 38 18.18 2.05 0.24
C ASP A 38 17.57 1.48 -1.06
N ASN A 39 17.37 0.15 -1.12
CA ASN A 39 16.73 -0.51 -2.25
C ASN A 39 15.26 -0.12 -2.40
N VAL A 40 14.49 -0.07 -1.30
CA VAL A 40 13.08 0.40 -1.29
C VAL A 40 12.98 1.86 -1.72
N ARG A 41 13.90 2.73 -1.26
CA ARG A 41 13.98 4.13 -1.72
C ARG A 41 14.19 4.20 -3.23
N THR A 42 15.12 3.42 -3.76
CA THR A 42 15.42 3.39 -5.19
C THR A 42 14.25 2.85 -6.01
N MET A 43 13.60 1.77 -5.56
CA MET A 43 12.37 1.25 -6.16
C MET A 43 11.27 2.32 -6.21
N ALA A 44 11.09 3.09 -5.13
CA ALA A 44 10.09 4.15 -5.08
C ALA A 44 10.35 5.26 -6.10
N VAL A 45 11.60 5.70 -6.26
CA VAL A 45 11.99 6.67 -7.30
C VAL A 45 11.69 6.10 -8.70
N CYS A 46 12.06 4.84 -8.94
CA CYS A 46 11.90 4.24 -10.26
C CYS A 46 10.44 3.98 -10.62
N PHE A 47 9.64 3.42 -9.72
CA PHE A 47 8.21 3.25 -9.95
C PHE A 47 7.50 4.60 -10.11
N ASN A 48 7.79 5.58 -9.24
CA ASN A 48 7.21 6.92 -9.37
C ASN A 48 7.52 7.58 -10.73
N ASN A 49 8.60 7.18 -11.40
CA ASN A 49 8.93 7.69 -12.73
C ASN A 49 8.07 7.08 -13.85
N VAL A 50 7.71 5.80 -13.73
CA VAL A 50 7.09 5.05 -14.84
C VAL A 50 5.59 4.83 -14.65
N THR A 51 5.11 4.73 -13.41
CA THR A 51 3.70 4.41 -13.14
C THR A 51 2.78 5.59 -13.44
N LYS A 52 1.59 5.29 -13.95
CA LYS A 52 0.48 6.23 -14.05
C LYS A 52 -0.47 6.07 -12.87
N PHE A 53 -1.01 7.19 -12.42
CA PHE A 53 -1.94 7.24 -11.30
C PHE A 53 -3.34 7.55 -11.83
N PRO A 54 -4.34 6.73 -11.52
CA PRO A 54 -5.71 7.01 -11.95
C PRO A 54 -6.22 8.29 -11.27
N GLY A 55 -7.02 9.07 -12.00
CA GLY A 55 -7.64 10.29 -11.47
C GLY A 55 -8.81 10.02 -10.52
N ASP A 56 -9.46 8.87 -10.69
CA ASP A 56 -10.59 8.41 -9.90
C ASP A 56 -10.37 6.91 -9.60
N TYR A 57 -10.28 6.55 -8.32
CA TYR A 57 -10.08 5.16 -7.89
C TYR A 57 -11.41 4.67 -7.33
N ASN A 58 -12.16 3.92 -8.14
CA ASN A 58 -13.56 3.63 -7.88
C ASN A 58 -13.80 2.34 -7.07
N GLY A 59 -12.80 1.84 -6.35
CA GLY A 59 -12.93 0.64 -5.52
C GLY A 59 -13.15 -0.67 -6.30
N GLY A 60 -13.33 -0.64 -7.62
CA GLY A 60 -13.49 -1.81 -8.49
C GLY A 60 -12.24 -2.22 -9.26
N ASP A 61 -11.21 -1.37 -9.28
CA ASP A 61 -9.98 -1.64 -10.03
C ASP A 61 -9.13 -2.72 -9.32
N PRO A 62 -8.60 -3.72 -10.06
CA PRO A 62 -7.76 -4.75 -9.48
C PRO A 62 -6.47 -4.13 -8.93
N LEU A 63 -6.03 -4.60 -7.76
CA LEU A 63 -4.72 -4.25 -7.23
C LEU A 63 -3.63 -4.88 -8.11
N GLY A 64 -2.77 -4.06 -8.72
CA GLY A 64 -1.66 -4.52 -9.55
C GLY A 64 -0.62 -5.29 -8.72
N ALA A 65 -0.25 -4.74 -7.55
CA ALA A 65 0.75 -5.31 -6.65
C ALA A 65 0.18 -6.37 -5.67
N ARG A 66 -0.63 -7.30 -6.18
CA ARG A 66 -1.38 -8.29 -5.36
C ARG A 66 -0.65 -9.59 -5.03
N SER A 67 0.44 -9.91 -5.71
CA SER A 67 1.22 -11.13 -5.48
C SER A 67 2.70 -10.91 -5.81
N PRO A 68 3.62 -11.73 -5.25
CA PRO A 68 5.03 -11.64 -5.62
C PRO A 68 5.28 -11.75 -7.14
N ALA A 69 4.49 -12.58 -7.84
CA ALA A 69 4.63 -12.74 -9.29
C ALA A 69 4.25 -11.46 -10.06
N GLU A 70 3.15 -10.81 -9.69
CA GLU A 70 2.72 -9.54 -10.30
C GLU A 70 3.70 -8.41 -9.95
N VAL A 71 4.16 -8.35 -8.71
CA VAL A 71 5.20 -7.38 -8.31
C VAL A 71 6.48 -7.60 -9.11
N ARG A 72 6.92 -8.85 -9.32
CA ARG A 72 8.08 -9.16 -10.16
C ARG A 72 7.87 -8.67 -11.59
N LYS A 73 6.68 -8.86 -12.16
CA LYS A 73 6.37 -8.39 -13.51
C LYS A 73 6.41 -6.86 -13.59
N LEU A 74 5.80 -6.17 -12.64
CA LEU A 74 5.85 -4.72 -12.54
C LEU A 74 7.30 -4.21 -12.42
N THR A 75 8.13 -4.86 -11.60
CA THR A 75 9.55 -4.48 -11.47
C THR A 75 10.35 -4.74 -12.75
N GLU A 76 10.11 -5.86 -13.44
CA GLU A 76 10.74 -6.13 -14.75
C GLU A 76 10.42 -5.02 -15.76
N MET A 77 9.13 -4.68 -15.89
CA MET A 77 8.67 -3.64 -16.81
C MET A 77 9.19 -2.27 -16.40
N MET A 78 9.31 -1.98 -15.10
CA MET A 78 9.92 -0.75 -14.61
C MET A 78 11.40 -0.65 -15.04
N ILE A 79 12.18 -1.71 -14.85
CA ILE A 79 13.61 -1.74 -15.24
C ILE A 79 13.75 -1.50 -16.74
N ARG A 80 12.96 -2.21 -17.56
CA ARG A 80 12.95 -2.05 -19.02
C ARG A 80 12.55 -0.62 -19.44
N SER A 81 11.50 -0.07 -18.83
CA SER A 81 11.01 1.27 -19.13
C SER A 81 12.05 2.35 -18.78
N VAL A 82 12.70 2.26 -17.62
CA VAL A 82 13.81 3.14 -17.24
C VAL A 82 15.00 3.00 -18.19
N ALA A 83 15.27 1.79 -18.70
CA ALA A 83 16.28 1.53 -19.71
C ALA A 83 15.91 2.02 -21.13
N GLY A 84 14.73 2.62 -21.32
CA GLY A 84 14.27 3.20 -22.58
C GLY A 84 13.47 2.26 -23.49
N ASP A 85 12.99 1.13 -22.99
CA ASP A 85 12.12 0.21 -23.72
C ASP A 85 10.71 0.81 -23.89
N SER A 86 10.31 1.10 -25.14
CA SER A 86 9.03 1.72 -25.46
C SER A 86 7.83 0.82 -25.20
N ALA A 87 7.97 -0.51 -25.36
CA ALA A 87 6.90 -1.44 -25.05
C ALA A 87 6.66 -1.50 -23.53
N ALA A 88 7.73 -1.37 -22.74
CA ALA A 88 7.62 -1.27 -21.30
C ALA A 88 7.06 0.07 -20.81
N ALA A 89 7.37 1.17 -21.50
CA ALA A 89 6.72 2.44 -21.24
C ALA A 89 5.22 2.39 -21.56
N GLU A 90 4.83 1.75 -22.67
CA GLU A 90 3.43 1.61 -23.05
C GLU A 90 2.64 0.71 -22.12
N PHE A 91 3.28 -0.35 -21.59
CA PHE A 91 2.67 -1.18 -20.55
C PHE A 91 2.13 -0.36 -19.37
N PHE A 92 2.86 0.66 -18.89
CA PHE A 92 2.38 1.51 -17.79
C PHE A 92 1.33 2.55 -18.21
N ASN A 93 1.09 2.78 -19.51
CA ASN A 93 0.00 3.62 -20.00
C ASN A 93 -1.34 2.86 -20.09
N GLN A 94 -1.32 1.53 -19.98
CA GLN A 94 -2.51 0.70 -19.95
C GLN A 94 -3.19 0.83 -18.58
N LYS A 95 -4.52 1.01 -18.59
CA LYS A 95 -5.31 1.31 -17.38
C LYS A 95 -5.19 0.23 -16.32
N GLU A 96 -5.14 -1.03 -16.74
CA GLU A 96 -4.98 -2.20 -15.89
C GLU A 96 -3.64 -2.26 -15.13
N ASN A 97 -2.63 -1.50 -15.57
CA ASN A 97 -1.31 -1.42 -14.94
C ASN A 97 -1.09 -0.10 -14.19
N HIS A 98 -2.13 0.73 -14.09
CA HIS A 98 -2.08 1.93 -13.26
C HIS A 98 -1.94 1.55 -11.78
N VAL A 99 -1.22 2.38 -11.04
CA VAL A 99 -0.92 2.15 -9.63
C VAL A 99 -1.48 3.31 -8.82
N TYR A 100 -2.27 3.03 -7.78
CA TYR A 100 -2.75 4.08 -6.90
C TYR A 100 -1.62 4.66 -6.04
N CYS A 101 -1.76 5.89 -5.51
CA CYS A 101 -0.67 6.56 -4.77
C CYS A 101 -0.21 5.79 -3.52
N ALA A 102 -1.14 5.20 -2.77
CA ALA A 102 -0.81 4.36 -1.62
C ALA A 102 -0.28 2.99 -2.08
N GLU A 103 -0.76 2.46 -3.21
CA GLU A 103 -0.23 1.24 -3.80
C GLU A 103 1.23 1.41 -4.25
N LEU A 104 1.66 2.59 -4.71
CA LEU A 104 3.07 2.84 -5.04
C LEU A 104 3.99 2.56 -3.85
N ALA A 105 3.62 2.98 -2.64
CA ALA A 105 4.42 2.73 -1.44
C ALA A 105 4.45 1.22 -1.10
N HIS A 106 3.31 0.53 -1.25
CA HIS A 106 3.22 -0.92 -1.07
C HIS A 106 4.03 -1.70 -2.11
N LEU A 107 3.89 -1.37 -3.38
CA LEU A 107 4.61 -1.94 -4.51
C LEU A 107 6.11 -1.76 -4.34
N SER A 108 6.56 -0.53 -4.07
CA SER A 108 7.98 -0.22 -3.92
C SER A 108 8.61 -0.93 -2.71
N THR A 109 7.88 -1.00 -1.60
CA THR A 109 8.34 -1.72 -0.41
C THR A 109 8.39 -3.23 -0.66
N THR A 110 7.37 -3.79 -1.30
CA THR A 110 7.32 -5.22 -1.63
C THR A 110 8.41 -5.60 -2.63
N ALA A 111 8.53 -4.87 -3.73
CA ALA A 111 9.57 -5.07 -4.73
C ALA A 111 10.96 -4.92 -4.12
N GLY A 112 11.18 -3.88 -3.32
CA GLY A 112 12.45 -3.63 -2.67
C GLY A 112 12.85 -4.71 -1.65
N SER A 113 11.89 -5.49 -1.16
CA SER A 113 12.13 -6.57 -0.19
C SER A 113 12.29 -7.93 -0.86
N LEU A 114 11.55 -8.18 -1.94
CA LEU A 114 11.51 -9.49 -2.60
C LEU A 114 12.46 -9.58 -3.79
N PHE A 115 12.79 -8.47 -4.44
CA PHE A 115 13.57 -8.46 -5.68
C PHE A 115 14.63 -7.36 -5.64
N PRO A 116 15.75 -7.57 -4.92
CA PRO A 116 16.87 -6.64 -4.87
C PRO A 116 17.25 -6.09 -6.26
N LEU A 117 17.43 -4.78 -6.39
CA LEU A 117 17.91 -4.18 -7.65
C LEU A 117 19.41 -4.40 -7.79
N ASN A 118 19.79 -5.62 -8.17
CA ASN A 118 21.16 -6.01 -8.50
C ASN A 118 21.19 -6.93 -9.73
N LYS A 119 22.38 -7.09 -10.31
CA LYS A 119 22.56 -7.89 -11.53
C LYS A 119 22.28 -9.37 -11.28
N ALA A 120 22.62 -9.88 -10.10
CA ALA A 120 22.32 -11.26 -9.70
C ALA A 120 20.82 -11.61 -9.77
N THR A 121 19.94 -10.66 -9.44
CA THR A 121 18.48 -10.85 -9.45
C THR A 121 17.89 -10.65 -10.85
N TRP A 122 18.36 -9.63 -11.58
CA TRP A 122 17.68 -9.14 -12.77
C TRP A 122 18.42 -9.37 -14.09
N GLY A 123 19.73 -9.59 -14.08
CA GLY A 123 20.55 -9.67 -15.29
C GLY A 123 20.07 -10.74 -16.28
N SER A 124 19.72 -11.94 -15.79
CA SER A 124 19.17 -13.01 -16.64
C SER A 124 17.70 -12.81 -17.04
N VAL A 125 16.97 -11.92 -16.35
CA VAL A 125 15.55 -11.65 -16.60
C VAL A 125 15.39 -10.59 -17.69
N VAL A 126 16.15 -9.48 -17.59
CA VAL A 126 16.04 -8.37 -18.53
C VAL A 126 17.09 -8.39 -19.64
N GLY A 127 18.19 -9.14 -19.44
CA GLY A 127 19.34 -9.19 -20.33
C GLY A 127 20.40 -8.14 -19.99
N ASP A 128 21.67 -8.46 -20.28
CA ASP A 128 22.83 -7.62 -19.91
C ASP A 128 22.75 -6.21 -20.49
N GLU A 129 22.29 -6.06 -21.74
CA GLU A 129 22.18 -4.74 -22.39
C GLU A 129 21.15 -3.84 -21.68
N VAL A 130 19.98 -4.38 -21.36
CA VAL A 130 18.92 -3.64 -20.66
C VAL A 130 19.37 -3.29 -19.25
N TRP A 131 20.01 -4.23 -18.56
CA TRP A 131 20.55 -3.99 -17.22
C TRP A 131 21.59 -2.88 -17.21
N ALA A 132 22.53 -2.88 -18.16
CA ALA A 132 23.55 -1.84 -18.27
C ALA A 132 22.95 -0.45 -18.53
N LYS A 133 21.92 -0.35 -19.37
CA LYS A 133 21.18 0.91 -19.60
C LYS A 133 20.44 1.38 -18.35
N PHE A 134 19.82 0.46 -17.61
CA PHE A 134 19.17 0.77 -16.33
C PHE A 134 20.17 1.31 -15.31
N GLU A 135 21.31 0.64 -15.14
CA GLU A 135 22.39 1.07 -14.24
C GLU A 135 22.93 2.45 -14.62
N ALA A 136 23.17 2.70 -15.91
CA ALA A 136 23.60 3.99 -16.42
C ALA A 136 22.57 5.09 -16.09
N ALA A 137 21.27 4.84 -16.28
CA ALA A 137 20.22 5.80 -15.97
C ALA A 137 20.18 6.17 -14.47
N LEU A 138 20.43 5.21 -13.56
CA LEU A 138 20.54 5.49 -12.13
C LEU A 138 21.81 6.30 -11.80
N GLY A 139 22.94 5.98 -12.44
CA GLY A 139 24.19 6.74 -12.30
C GLY A 139 24.04 8.19 -12.75
N GLU A 140 23.35 8.42 -13.87
CA GLU A 140 23.00 9.75 -14.34
C GLU A 140 22.15 10.51 -13.31
N HIS A 141 21.14 9.85 -12.71
CA HIS A 141 20.24 10.50 -11.74
C HIS A 141 20.99 11.09 -10.53
N ASN A 142 22.00 10.38 -10.04
CA ASN A 142 22.81 10.84 -8.90
C ASN A 142 23.84 11.92 -9.28
N SER A 143 24.21 12.03 -10.55
CA SER A 143 25.33 12.87 -10.99
C SER A 143 24.89 14.14 -11.72
N ALA A 144 23.65 14.19 -12.20
CA ALA A 144 23.16 15.26 -13.06
C ALA A 144 21.87 15.89 -12.56
N SER A 145 21.76 17.21 -12.74
CA SER A 145 20.56 17.99 -12.38
C SER A 145 19.37 17.75 -13.31
N ALA A 146 19.59 17.17 -14.51
CA ALA A 146 18.55 16.89 -15.50
C ALA A 146 18.72 15.49 -16.10
N THR A 147 17.82 14.57 -15.75
CA THR A 147 17.81 13.16 -16.17
C THR A 147 16.44 12.76 -16.71
N ALA A 148 16.31 11.52 -17.22
CA ALA A 148 14.99 10.98 -17.57
C ALA A 148 14.03 11.13 -16.37
N PHE A 149 14.48 10.74 -15.17
CA PHE A 149 13.71 10.86 -13.92
C PHE A 149 13.23 12.27 -13.59
N THR A 150 13.99 13.33 -13.91
CA THR A 150 13.57 14.71 -13.64
C THR A 150 12.73 15.31 -14.77
N LYS A 151 12.86 14.78 -16.01
CA LYS A 151 12.12 15.27 -17.19
C LYS A 151 10.72 14.66 -17.28
N SER A 152 10.57 13.38 -16.95
CA SER A 152 9.29 12.67 -16.98
C SER A 152 8.50 12.74 -15.68
N ASN A 153 8.99 13.45 -14.67
CA ASN A 153 8.35 13.55 -13.36
C ASN A 153 7.93 14.98 -13.07
N ALA A 154 6.68 15.15 -12.64
CA ALA A 154 6.15 16.46 -12.25
C ALA A 154 6.68 16.95 -10.89
N ASN A 155 7.42 16.11 -10.15
CA ASN A 155 7.96 16.47 -8.84
C ASN A 155 9.30 17.19 -9.01
N PRO A 156 9.38 18.51 -8.73
CA PRO A 156 10.62 19.26 -8.90
C PRO A 156 11.72 18.84 -7.92
N ASN A 157 11.37 18.10 -6.86
CA ASN A 157 12.30 17.64 -5.83
C ASN A 157 12.84 16.23 -6.09
N ILE A 158 12.43 15.53 -7.17
CA ILE A 158 12.87 14.15 -7.40
C ILE A 158 14.39 14.02 -7.53
N GLY A 159 15.06 15.02 -8.11
CA GLY A 159 16.52 15.08 -8.22
C GLY A 159 17.26 15.23 -6.89
N LYS A 160 16.55 15.47 -5.77
CA LYS A 160 17.13 15.51 -4.42
C LYS A 160 17.19 14.12 -3.77
N VAL A 161 16.58 13.10 -4.37
CA VAL A 161 16.50 11.75 -3.80
C VAL A 161 17.57 10.88 -4.43
N SER A 162 18.63 10.57 -3.69
CA SER A 162 19.69 9.69 -4.19
C SER A 162 19.18 8.26 -4.40
N VAL A 163 19.55 7.67 -5.53
CA VAL A 163 19.29 6.26 -5.86
C VAL A 163 20.54 5.42 -5.63
N THR A 164 20.38 4.14 -5.31
CA THR A 164 21.50 3.24 -5.02
C THR A 164 21.10 1.83 -5.40
N LEU A 165 21.90 1.19 -6.26
CA LEU A 165 21.74 -0.23 -6.56
C LEU A 165 21.97 -1.06 -5.30
N ALA A 166 21.23 -2.15 -5.16
CA ALA A 166 21.45 -3.10 -4.08
C ALA A 166 22.81 -3.79 -4.27
N PRO A 167 23.51 -4.18 -3.19
CA PRO A 167 24.69 -5.04 -3.30
C PRO A 167 24.36 -6.34 -4.04
N GLU A 168 25.29 -6.85 -4.84
CA GLU A 168 25.13 -8.13 -5.58
C GLU A 168 24.89 -9.33 -4.65
N THR A 169 25.30 -9.22 -3.39
CA THR A 169 25.08 -10.24 -2.36
C THR A 169 23.73 -10.14 -1.66
N LEU A 170 22.96 -9.06 -1.88
CA LEU A 170 21.64 -8.89 -1.28
C LEU A 170 20.65 -9.84 -1.96
N LYS A 171 20.02 -10.70 -1.15
CA LYS A 171 19.00 -11.67 -1.54
C LYS A 171 17.60 -11.16 -1.16
N PRO A 172 16.52 -11.81 -1.63
CA PRO A 172 15.19 -11.55 -1.10
C PRO A 172 15.16 -11.63 0.44
N VAL A 173 14.36 -10.78 1.09
CA VAL A 173 14.28 -10.71 2.56
C VAL A 173 13.89 -12.05 3.20
N THR A 174 13.17 -12.88 2.47
CA THR A 174 12.73 -14.21 2.90
C THR A 174 13.88 -15.22 2.92
N ASP A 175 14.95 -15.01 2.16
CA ASP A 175 16.11 -15.91 2.09
C ASP A 175 16.99 -15.85 3.34
N TYR A 176 16.87 -14.79 4.13
CA TYR A 176 17.56 -14.64 5.41
C TYR A 176 16.77 -15.19 6.59
N ALA A 177 15.52 -15.59 6.37
CA ALA A 177 14.67 -16.11 7.43
C ALA A 177 15.17 -17.49 7.91
N PRO A 178 15.03 -17.82 9.21
CA PRO A 178 15.28 -19.17 9.70
C PRO A 178 14.50 -20.21 8.91
N ALA A 179 15.12 -21.35 8.61
CA ALA A 179 14.55 -22.42 7.78
C ALA A 179 13.14 -22.86 8.23
N ALA A 180 12.89 -22.84 9.55
CA ALA A 180 11.61 -23.22 10.14
C ALA A 180 10.42 -22.33 9.71
N ILE A 181 10.66 -21.06 9.35
CA ILE A 181 9.60 -20.12 8.97
C ILE A 181 9.67 -19.72 7.49
N GLN A 182 10.80 -19.96 6.83
CA GLN A 182 11.08 -19.49 5.47
C GLN A 182 10.01 -19.91 4.44
N ALA A 183 9.52 -21.15 4.52
CA ALA A 183 8.49 -21.65 3.61
C ALA A 183 7.19 -20.84 3.69
N GLY A 184 6.77 -20.43 4.89
CA GLY A 184 5.56 -19.64 5.12
C GLY A 184 5.68 -18.15 4.74
N LEU A 185 6.86 -17.71 4.29
CA LEU A 185 7.11 -16.33 3.88
C LEU A 185 7.16 -16.12 2.36
N LYS A 186 7.31 -17.19 1.58
CA LYS A 186 7.59 -17.11 0.12
C LYS A 186 6.53 -16.34 -0.67
N ASP A 187 5.26 -16.48 -0.28
CA ASP A 187 4.14 -15.86 -0.97
C ASP A 187 3.69 -14.54 -0.34
N LYS A 188 4.40 -14.08 0.71
CA LYS A 188 4.03 -12.86 1.41
C LYS A 188 4.55 -11.61 0.69
N LEU A 189 3.72 -10.57 0.73
CA LEU A 189 4.08 -9.21 0.32
C LEU A 189 4.67 -8.45 1.51
N ALA A 190 5.24 -7.26 1.28
CA ALA A 190 5.75 -6.43 2.39
C ALA A 190 4.63 -6.06 3.36
N PHE A 191 3.51 -5.58 2.81
CA PHE A 191 2.27 -5.33 3.53
C PHE A 191 1.18 -6.22 2.96
N GLN A 192 0.26 -6.67 3.81
CA GLN A 192 -0.89 -7.44 3.35
C GLN A 192 -1.95 -6.46 2.82
N PRO A 193 -2.36 -6.54 1.54
CA PRO A 193 -3.48 -5.75 1.06
C PRO A 193 -4.76 -6.10 1.81
N MET A 194 -5.66 -5.13 1.92
CA MET A 194 -6.92 -5.26 2.65
C MET A 194 -8.06 -5.63 1.72
N THR A 195 -9.01 -6.42 2.23
CA THR A 195 -10.35 -6.52 1.65
C THR A 195 -11.24 -5.38 2.16
N MET A 196 -12.41 -5.18 1.54
CA MET A 196 -13.40 -4.21 2.05
C MET A 196 -13.81 -4.53 3.50
N SER A 197 -13.96 -5.83 3.82
CA SER A 197 -14.23 -6.27 5.19
C SER A 197 -13.13 -5.86 6.16
N ASP A 198 -11.86 -5.99 5.75
CA ASP A 198 -10.73 -5.59 6.59
C ASP A 198 -10.71 -4.06 6.77
N ILE A 199 -11.06 -3.28 5.75
CA ILE A 199 -11.16 -1.82 5.85
C ILE A 199 -12.21 -1.42 6.90
N VAL A 200 -13.41 -2.00 6.82
CA VAL A 200 -14.49 -1.73 7.78
C VAL A 200 -14.08 -2.15 9.19
N GLU A 201 -13.52 -3.34 9.34
CA GLU A 201 -13.03 -3.83 10.62
C GLU A 201 -11.98 -2.90 11.23
N GLN A 202 -10.98 -2.50 10.45
CA GLN A 202 -9.91 -1.65 10.94
C GLN A 202 -10.40 -0.24 11.26
N PHE A 203 -11.31 0.31 10.45
CA PHE A 203 -11.98 1.57 10.75
C PHE A 203 -12.71 1.52 12.11
N LEU A 204 -13.47 0.45 12.35
CA LEU A 204 -14.16 0.25 13.64
C LEU A 204 -13.17 0.20 14.81
N ARG A 205 -12.03 -0.46 14.62
CA ARG A 205 -10.98 -0.57 15.64
C ARG A 205 -10.21 0.72 15.84
N THR A 206 -10.12 1.62 14.87
CA THR A 206 -9.35 2.88 15.00
C THR A 206 -10.19 4.08 15.39
N SER A 207 -11.39 4.23 14.84
CA SER A 207 -12.19 5.46 14.99
C SER A 207 -12.93 5.52 16.32
N ILE A 208 -13.53 4.41 16.74
CA ILE A 208 -14.24 4.27 18.02
C ILE A 208 -13.74 2.97 18.68
N PRO A 209 -12.57 2.99 19.33
CA PRO A 209 -11.85 1.78 19.74
C PRO A 209 -12.52 1.11 20.94
N ARG A 210 -13.54 0.28 20.67
CA ARG A 210 -14.25 -0.54 21.66
C ARG A 210 -13.32 -1.41 22.50
N GLU A 211 -12.21 -1.86 21.91
CA GLU A 211 -11.12 -2.60 22.60
C GLU A 211 -10.49 -1.81 23.77
N LYS A 212 -10.55 -0.47 23.74
CA LYS A 212 -9.98 0.43 24.76
C LYS A 212 -11.06 1.11 25.61
N GLY A 213 -12.15 1.55 24.99
CA GLY A 213 -13.22 2.31 25.65
C GLY A 213 -14.37 1.46 26.19
N GLY A 214 -14.37 0.15 25.93
CA GLY A 214 -15.38 -0.79 26.40
C GLY A 214 -16.72 -0.70 25.68
N GLU A 215 -17.68 -1.49 26.16
CA GLU A 215 -18.95 -1.79 25.48
C GLU A 215 -19.92 -0.61 25.43
N ALA A 216 -19.72 0.39 26.29
CA ALA A 216 -20.48 1.64 26.24
C ALA A 216 -20.33 2.39 24.90
N LEU A 217 -19.29 2.09 24.12
CA LEU A 217 -19.07 2.66 22.79
C LEU A 217 -19.92 2.00 21.68
N ALA A 218 -20.59 0.87 21.95
CA ALA A 218 -21.34 0.12 20.93
C ALA A 218 -22.35 0.97 20.14
N PRO A 219 -23.20 1.81 20.78
CA PRO A 219 -24.17 2.62 20.04
C PRO A 219 -23.51 3.64 19.11
N ALA A 220 -22.43 4.30 19.57
CA ALA A 220 -21.69 5.28 18.78
C ALA A 220 -20.99 4.61 17.59
N GLN A 221 -20.42 3.44 17.81
CA GLN A 221 -19.74 2.66 16.79
C GLN A 221 -20.71 2.19 15.69
N ALA A 222 -21.91 1.73 16.06
CA ALA A 222 -22.94 1.34 15.11
C ALA A 222 -23.52 2.53 14.33
N ALA A 223 -23.73 3.67 14.99
CA ALA A 223 -24.19 4.89 14.32
C ALA A 223 -23.17 5.36 13.27
N MET A 224 -21.88 5.35 13.62
CA MET A 224 -20.81 5.69 12.68
C MET A 224 -20.76 4.70 11.51
N MET A 225 -20.83 3.40 11.79
CA MET A 225 -20.87 2.37 10.74
C MET A 225 -22.05 2.59 9.79
N SER A 226 -23.24 2.84 10.33
CA SER A 226 -24.46 3.06 9.53
C SER A 226 -24.32 4.20 8.53
N GLN A 227 -23.63 5.28 8.91
CA GLN A 227 -23.35 6.42 8.02
C GLN A 227 -22.41 6.07 6.86
N MET A 228 -21.62 5.00 6.96
CA MET A 228 -20.72 4.56 5.89
C MET A 228 -21.43 3.77 4.78
N LYS A 229 -22.65 3.27 5.02
CA LYS A 229 -23.36 2.38 4.08
C LYS A 229 -23.41 2.93 2.65
N PRO A 230 -23.75 4.21 2.38
CA PRO A 230 -23.81 4.74 1.02
C PRO A 230 -22.46 4.69 0.31
N GLY A 231 -21.39 5.14 0.96
CA GLY A 231 -20.04 5.16 0.39
C GLY A 231 -19.46 3.77 0.15
N LEU A 232 -19.83 2.78 0.99
CA LEU A 232 -19.48 1.38 0.76
C LEU A 232 -20.19 0.80 -0.46
N LEU A 233 -21.49 1.06 -0.61
CA LEU A 233 -22.23 0.63 -1.81
C LEU A 233 -21.68 1.28 -3.08
N GLU A 234 -21.30 2.55 -3.02
CA GLU A 234 -20.63 3.26 -4.12
C GLU A 234 -19.29 2.61 -4.47
N SER A 235 -18.43 2.38 -3.47
CA SER A 235 -17.11 1.76 -3.66
C SER A 235 -17.15 0.33 -4.20
N MET A 236 -18.26 -0.38 -3.98
CA MET A 236 -18.50 -1.72 -4.53
C MET A 236 -19.20 -1.68 -5.91
N GLY A 237 -19.49 -0.50 -6.46
CA GLY A 237 -20.27 -0.32 -7.68
C GLY A 237 -21.74 -0.77 -7.54
N MET A 238 -22.23 -0.95 -6.31
CA MET A 238 -23.61 -1.35 -6.01
C MET A 238 -24.57 -0.16 -5.95
N ALA A 239 -24.07 1.06 -5.77
CA ALA A 239 -24.91 2.26 -5.73
C ALA A 239 -25.66 2.51 -7.05
N SER A 240 -25.09 2.09 -8.18
CA SER A 240 -25.72 2.18 -9.51
C SER A 240 -26.63 1.00 -9.85
N ALA A 241 -26.59 -0.08 -9.06
CA ALA A 241 -27.46 -1.22 -9.23
C ALA A 241 -28.88 -0.91 -8.69
N PRO A 242 -29.96 -1.38 -9.34
CA PRO A 242 -31.31 -1.25 -8.82
C PRO A 242 -31.44 -1.83 -7.40
N GLU A 243 -32.31 -1.24 -6.56
CA GLU A 243 -32.59 -1.74 -5.20
C GLU A 243 -33.15 -3.18 -5.18
N THR A 244 -33.71 -3.63 -6.30
CA THR A 244 -34.21 -4.98 -6.50
C THR A 244 -33.13 -5.97 -6.97
N ASP A 245 -31.90 -5.51 -7.23
CA ASP A 245 -30.80 -6.40 -7.60
C ASP A 245 -30.47 -7.33 -6.41
N PRO A 246 -30.56 -8.66 -6.58
CA PRO A 246 -30.30 -9.61 -5.50
C PRO A 246 -28.93 -9.46 -4.86
N ARG A 247 -27.92 -9.00 -5.61
CA ARG A 247 -26.56 -8.77 -5.11
C ARG A 247 -26.53 -7.57 -4.17
N ARG A 248 -27.18 -6.47 -4.56
CA ARG A 248 -27.30 -5.27 -3.72
C ARG A 248 -28.05 -5.60 -2.43
N GLN A 249 -29.19 -6.30 -2.53
CA GLN A 249 -29.97 -6.71 -1.37
C GLN A 249 -29.17 -7.60 -0.41
N ALA A 250 -28.40 -8.56 -0.93
CA ALA A 250 -27.55 -9.41 -0.11
C ALA A 250 -26.49 -8.61 0.65
N VAL A 251 -25.82 -7.67 -0.03
CA VAL A 251 -24.81 -6.78 0.57
C VAL A 251 -25.43 -5.89 1.65
N GLU A 252 -26.57 -5.26 1.35
CA GLU A 252 -27.29 -4.41 2.29
C GLU A 252 -27.75 -5.19 3.53
N GLN A 253 -28.31 -6.38 3.36
CA GLN A 253 -28.75 -7.23 4.46
C GLN A 253 -27.58 -7.70 5.34
N LEU A 254 -26.45 -8.07 4.74
CA LEU A 254 -25.26 -8.42 5.50
C LEU A 254 -24.75 -7.22 6.31
N PHE A 255 -24.70 -6.05 5.68
CA PHE A 255 -24.28 -4.82 6.34
C PHE A 255 -25.17 -4.48 7.54
N ASP A 256 -26.49 -4.59 7.39
CA ASP A 256 -27.44 -4.32 8.48
C ASP A 256 -27.28 -5.31 9.64
N LYS A 257 -26.99 -6.59 9.35
CA LYS A 257 -26.64 -7.58 10.39
C LYS A 257 -25.35 -7.20 11.12
N MET A 258 -24.32 -6.73 10.41
CA MET A 258 -23.07 -6.28 11.03
C MET A 258 -23.31 -5.08 11.93
N VAL A 259 -24.07 -4.07 11.47
CA VAL A 259 -24.44 -2.90 12.27
C VAL A 259 -25.19 -3.32 13.54
N ALA A 260 -26.12 -4.27 13.45
CA ALA A 260 -26.85 -4.79 14.60
C ALA A 260 -25.91 -5.43 15.64
N VAL A 261 -24.98 -6.27 15.22
CA VAL A 261 -23.98 -6.89 16.11
C VAL A 261 -23.03 -5.85 16.73
N VAL A 262 -22.59 -4.86 15.94
CA VAL A 262 -21.74 -3.76 16.41
C VAL A 262 -22.47 -2.88 17.42
N GLY A 263 -23.78 -2.66 17.26
CA GLY A 263 -24.60 -1.84 18.16
C GLY A 263 -24.97 -2.53 19.47
N GLN A 264 -24.84 -3.84 19.53
CA GLN A 264 -25.14 -4.63 20.72
C GLN A 264 -23.98 -4.54 21.72
N SER A 265 -24.30 -4.33 23.01
CA SER A 265 -23.34 -4.53 24.10
C SER A 265 -23.10 -6.03 24.29
N HIS A 266 -21.84 -6.45 24.34
CA HIS A 266 -21.46 -7.83 24.67
C HIS A 266 -20.88 -7.86 26.09
N GLU A 267 -20.49 -9.03 26.58
CA GLU A 267 -19.85 -9.17 27.90
C GLU A 267 -18.49 -8.47 27.92
N ASP A 268 -17.72 -8.67 26.87
CA ASP A 268 -16.40 -8.10 26.66
C ASP A 268 -16.07 -7.98 25.17
N TYR A 269 -14.91 -7.38 24.89
CA TYR A 269 -14.44 -7.22 23.52
C TYR A 269 -14.24 -8.56 22.79
N ALA A 270 -13.84 -9.62 23.50
CA ALA A 270 -13.64 -10.94 22.90
C ALA A 270 -14.97 -11.55 22.43
N SER A 271 -16.02 -11.41 23.23
CA SER A 271 -17.39 -11.83 22.91
C SER A 271 -17.95 -11.05 21.73
N PHE A 272 -17.74 -9.73 21.71
CA PHE A 272 -18.06 -8.89 20.54
C PHE A 272 -17.35 -9.39 19.27
N ARG A 273 -16.04 -9.67 19.37
CA ARG A 273 -15.26 -10.20 18.24
C ARG A 273 -15.81 -11.54 17.75
N SER A 274 -16.10 -12.46 18.66
CA SER A 274 -16.67 -13.76 18.31
C SER A 274 -18.04 -13.65 17.63
N ALA A 275 -18.85 -12.67 18.00
CA ALA A 275 -20.15 -12.43 17.37
C ALA A 275 -20.02 -11.79 15.98
N LEU A 276 -19.01 -10.94 15.77
CA LEU A 276 -18.82 -10.23 14.51
C LEU A 276 -18.07 -11.06 13.45
N GLU A 277 -17.15 -11.94 13.85
CA GLU A 277 -16.27 -12.69 12.94
C GLU A 277 -17.03 -13.47 11.84
N PRO A 278 -18.13 -14.20 12.12
CA PRO A 278 -18.85 -14.92 11.06
C PRO A 278 -19.41 -14.00 9.97
N LEU A 279 -19.78 -12.77 10.33
CA LEU A 279 -20.28 -11.77 9.39
C LEU A 279 -19.13 -11.14 8.58
N LEU A 280 -17.97 -10.94 9.20
CA LEU A 280 -16.75 -10.52 8.49
C LEU A 280 -16.30 -11.60 7.49
N ASP A 281 -16.35 -12.89 7.87
CA ASP A 281 -16.05 -13.99 6.97
C ASP A 281 -17.04 -14.07 5.80
N GLN A 282 -18.33 -13.88 6.07
CA GLN A 282 -19.33 -13.77 5.01
C GLN A 282 -19.05 -12.56 4.10
N ALA A 283 -18.67 -11.41 4.66
CA ALA A 283 -18.31 -10.22 3.90
C ALA A 283 -17.08 -10.47 3.02
N ARG A 284 -16.05 -11.16 3.53
CA ARG A 284 -14.87 -11.60 2.76
C ARG A 284 -15.26 -12.54 1.63
N GLN A 285 -16.24 -13.43 1.83
CA GLN A 285 -16.72 -14.30 0.74
C GLN A 285 -17.49 -13.53 -0.35
N MET A 286 -18.27 -12.51 0.05
CA MET A 286 -19.11 -11.73 -0.87
C MET A 286 -18.34 -10.63 -1.61
N THR A 287 -17.39 -10.01 -0.94
CA THR A 287 -16.69 -8.79 -1.40
C THR A 287 -15.17 -8.96 -1.50
N GLY A 288 -14.66 -10.12 -1.07
CA GLY A 288 -13.23 -10.37 -1.00
C GLY A 288 -12.58 -10.55 -2.36
N PRO A 289 -11.29 -10.89 -2.33
CA PRO A 289 -10.46 -10.80 -3.50
C PRO A 289 -10.83 -11.90 -4.48
N ARG A 290 -11.16 -11.48 -5.70
CA ARG A 290 -11.26 -12.38 -6.85
C ARG A 290 -9.85 -12.79 -7.27
N GLY A 291 -9.72 -13.86 -8.05
CA GLY A 291 -8.41 -14.38 -8.47
C GLY A 291 -7.52 -13.38 -9.24
N ASP A 292 -8.14 -12.33 -9.81
CA ASP A 292 -7.49 -11.22 -10.51
C ASP A 292 -7.11 -10.04 -9.59
N GLY A 293 -7.39 -10.12 -8.29
CA GLY A 293 -7.12 -9.07 -7.30
C GLY A 293 -8.19 -8.00 -7.18
N VAL A 294 -9.30 -8.09 -7.91
CA VAL A 294 -10.48 -7.24 -7.65
C VAL A 294 -10.97 -7.49 -6.23
N GLY A 295 -11.16 -6.42 -5.45
CA GLY A 295 -11.53 -6.51 -4.03
C GLY A 295 -10.34 -6.50 -3.05
N LEU A 296 -9.10 -6.38 -3.55
CA LEU A 296 -7.94 -6.01 -2.74
C LEU A 296 -7.66 -4.52 -2.84
N PHE A 297 -7.23 -3.94 -1.72
CA PHE A 297 -6.98 -2.52 -1.57
C PHE A 297 -5.70 -2.26 -0.80
N THR A 298 -5.00 -1.20 -1.19
CA THR A 298 -3.93 -0.59 -0.39
C THR A 298 -4.34 0.83 -0.04
N PRO A 299 -5.27 1.05 0.91
CA PRO A 299 -5.68 2.39 1.28
C PRO A 299 -4.57 3.08 2.09
N PRO A 300 -4.47 4.43 2.07
CA PRO A 300 -3.52 5.15 2.91
C PRO A 300 -3.63 4.80 4.41
N SER A 301 -4.85 4.52 4.90
CA SER A 301 -5.12 4.10 6.28
C SER A 301 -4.45 2.77 6.65
N MET A 302 -4.11 1.92 5.67
CA MET A 302 -3.40 0.66 5.88
C MET A 302 -2.07 0.88 6.62
N PHE A 303 -1.30 1.89 6.21
CA PHE A 303 -0.01 2.18 6.83
C PHE A 303 -0.16 2.59 8.30
N HIS A 304 -1.25 3.28 8.64
CA HIS A 304 -1.54 3.67 10.02
C HIS A 304 -1.88 2.46 10.89
N VAL A 305 -2.71 1.54 10.40
CA VAL A 305 -3.11 0.36 11.19
C VAL A 305 -1.98 -0.64 11.36
N ILE A 306 -1.09 -0.75 10.36
CA ILE A 306 0.14 -1.54 10.47
C ILE A 306 1.07 -0.91 11.52
N ALA A 307 1.24 0.42 11.52
CA ALA A 307 2.05 1.11 12.52
C ALA A 307 1.51 0.98 13.95
N GLN A 308 0.18 0.82 14.10
CA GLN A 308 -0.46 0.51 15.38
C GLN A 308 -0.40 -0.98 15.77
N GLY A 309 0.14 -1.85 14.90
CA GLY A 309 0.15 -3.31 15.12
C GLY A 309 -1.22 -3.99 15.00
N LYS A 310 -2.22 -3.30 14.43
CA LYS A 310 -3.61 -3.79 14.31
C LYS A 310 -3.84 -4.66 13.08
N GLN A 311 -3.02 -4.49 12.05
CA GLN A 311 -2.97 -5.36 10.89
C GLN A 311 -1.61 -6.06 10.84
N GLN A 312 -1.65 -7.38 10.75
CA GLN A 312 -0.48 -8.23 10.63
C GLN A 312 -0.59 -9.06 9.35
N GLY A 313 0.50 -9.70 8.94
CA GLY A 313 0.48 -10.68 7.84
C GLY A 313 1.57 -10.48 6.80
N GLY A 314 2.01 -9.24 6.59
CA GLY A 314 3.13 -8.91 5.69
C GLY A 314 4.52 -9.28 6.23
N LEU A 315 5.53 -9.14 5.38
CA LEU A 315 6.94 -9.35 5.72
C LEU A 315 7.51 -8.20 6.57
N ILE A 316 6.95 -7.01 6.43
CA ILE A 316 7.49 -5.78 7.02
C ILE A 316 6.38 -5.10 7.83
N GLY A 317 6.75 -4.68 9.04
CA GLY A 317 5.90 -3.83 9.85
C GLY A 317 6.16 -2.35 9.57
N LEU A 318 5.43 -1.49 10.26
CA LEU A 318 5.75 -0.07 10.35
C LEU A 318 5.91 0.29 11.81
N GLU A 319 6.82 1.20 12.08
CA GLU A 319 6.96 1.81 13.39
C GLU A 319 6.74 3.32 13.28
N TYR A 320 6.01 3.85 14.24
CA TYR A 320 5.78 5.28 14.36
C TYR A 320 7.09 5.99 14.79
N VAL A 321 7.45 7.03 14.05
CA VAL A 321 8.67 7.82 14.26
C VAL A 321 8.37 9.15 14.91
N GLY A 322 7.25 9.79 14.54
CA GLY A 322 6.95 11.14 15.00
C GLY A 322 5.78 11.78 14.26
N HIS A 323 5.52 13.04 14.61
CA HIS A 323 4.63 13.91 13.84
C HIS A 323 5.41 15.11 13.30
N GLY A 324 4.98 15.60 12.15
CA GLY A 324 5.40 16.89 11.59
C GLY A 324 4.27 17.90 11.72
N LEU A 325 4.60 19.12 12.14
CA LEU A 325 3.68 20.25 12.11
C LEU A 325 4.05 21.15 10.94
N HIS A 326 3.07 21.46 10.09
CA HIS A 326 3.26 22.47 9.08
C HIS A 326 3.49 23.84 9.75
N TYR A 327 4.40 24.64 9.20
CA TYR A 327 4.79 25.92 9.79
C TYR A 327 3.60 26.88 10.03
N SER A 328 2.56 26.82 9.20
CA SER A 328 1.32 27.59 9.38
C SER A 328 0.54 27.25 10.65
N MET A 329 0.78 26.09 11.28
CA MET A 329 0.14 25.71 12.53
C MET A 329 0.77 26.42 13.74
N VAL A 330 2.00 26.91 13.60
CA VAL A 330 2.76 27.56 14.67
C VAL A 330 3.02 29.04 14.43
N LYS A 331 2.82 29.52 13.19
CA LYS A 331 2.86 30.94 12.85
C LYS A 331 1.46 31.40 12.44
N GLN A 332 0.85 32.28 13.21
CA GLN A 332 -0.31 33.03 12.74
C GLN A 332 0.08 33.84 11.49
N PRO A 333 -0.75 33.88 10.43
CA PRO A 333 -0.54 34.84 9.36
C PRO A 333 -0.55 36.25 9.98
N PRO A 334 0.31 37.18 9.51
CA PRO A 334 0.21 38.57 9.95
C PRO A 334 -1.21 39.07 9.71
N MET A 335 -1.84 39.61 10.76
CA MET A 335 -3.12 40.33 10.64
C MET A 335 -2.96 41.56 9.75
#